data_AF-A0ABD3NGG4-F1
#
_entry.id   AF-A0ABD3NGG4-F1
#
_cell.length_a   1.000
_cell.length_b   1.000
_cell.length_c   1.000
_cell.angle_alpha   90.00
_cell.angle_beta   90.00
_cell.angle_gamma   90.00
#
_symmetry.space_group_name_H-M   'P 1'
#
loop_
_entity.id
_entity.type
_entity.pdbx_description
1 polymer ?
#
loop_
_entity_poly.entity_id
_entity_poly.type
_entity_poly.pdbx_seq_one_letter_code
_entity_poly.pdbx_strand_id
1 'polypeptide(L)'
;MAEAIALKKEVGLFEVPDEILHNVFTFIANSPCQLGPSVCWNLRHLSKQWRDSLDTERHDLWALATCDLSCDSYTLQKRDVANTKTNKKSKKRSIASAGSFSKRVKTGDDTSTRRSTRLRDSTPKESYIHAYNLTLSRTETAIMQLSEYAHSLKDSLTFAKLRNLVLVHGPVAINQRVRTGGTFLVEVCRARHVHEGVILKCIKLLIDEYGASPNVPSAEFASAKAVVIQGPGNATSKTACSTSTIGSELYPLIIAAARGMPTVVKYLLESGADKSVRGSCKFKLFSSKKSIKGDNLTALEFAWKMLNEEKSNGLRTSDLKGLVKVVQLLDPTMGSRLCQFLTRS
;
A
#
# COMPACT_ATOMS: atom_id res chain seq x y z
N MET A 1 -37.59 -4.68 12.85
CA MET A 1 -37.57 -3.23 13.17
C MET A 1 -38.23 -2.90 14.51
N ALA A 2 -39.32 -3.56 14.92
CA ALA A 2 -39.95 -3.34 16.22
C ALA A 2 -39.12 -3.82 17.43
N GLU A 3 -38.38 -4.93 17.31
CA GLU A 3 -37.46 -5.39 18.38
C GLU A 3 -36.27 -4.44 18.62
N ALA A 4 -35.81 -3.74 17.59
CA ALA A 4 -34.71 -2.77 17.69
C ALA A 4 -35.13 -1.44 18.34
N ILE A 5 -36.44 -1.21 18.50
CA ILE A 5 -37.00 -0.04 19.18
C ILE A 5 -37.26 -0.35 20.66
N ALA A 6 -37.56 -1.61 21.00
CA ALA A 6 -37.76 -2.05 22.38
C ALA A 6 -36.48 -1.96 23.24
N LEU A 7 -35.32 -2.28 22.65
CA LEU A 7 -34.01 -2.21 23.33
C LEU A 7 -33.48 -0.77 23.53
N LYS A 8 -34.05 0.22 22.85
CA LYS A 8 -33.62 1.63 22.94
C LYS A 8 -34.17 2.36 24.17
N LYS A 9 -35.16 1.80 24.86
CA LYS A 9 -35.90 2.49 25.93
C LYS A 9 -35.40 2.17 27.35
N GLU A 10 -34.57 1.14 27.53
CA GLU A 10 -34.13 0.66 28.85
C GLU A 10 -32.91 1.38 29.44
N VAL A 11 -32.05 1.98 28.61
CA VAL A 11 -30.69 2.36 29.05
C VAL A 11 -30.54 3.87 29.13
N GLY A 12 -31.30 4.52 30.02
CA GLY A 12 -31.19 5.96 30.31
C GLY A 12 -29.72 6.42 30.32
N LEU A 13 -29.35 7.22 29.32
CA LEU A 13 -27.96 7.58 29.03
C LEU A 13 -27.88 9.10 28.90
N PHE A 14 -27.38 9.75 29.95
CA PHE A 14 -26.85 11.10 29.90
C PHE A 14 -25.34 11.07 30.16
N GLU A 15 -24.64 11.80 29.27
CA GLU A 15 -23.38 12.53 29.44
C GLU A 15 -22.06 11.75 29.60
N VAL A 16 -21.38 11.57 28.44
CA VAL A 16 -19.92 11.55 28.35
C VAL A 16 -19.50 12.81 27.56
N PRO A 17 -18.47 13.56 27.97
CA PRO A 17 -18.12 14.83 27.33
C PRO A 17 -17.64 14.68 25.88
N ASP A 18 -18.16 15.54 25.02
CA ASP A 18 -17.91 15.59 23.57
C ASP A 18 -16.42 15.75 23.20
N GLU A 19 -15.59 16.26 24.12
CA GLU A 19 -14.15 16.46 23.90
C GLU A 19 -13.38 15.15 23.68
N ILE A 20 -13.79 14.06 24.33
CA ILE A 20 -13.12 12.75 24.18
C ILE A 20 -13.47 12.13 22.81
N LEU A 21 -14.73 12.25 22.40
CA LEU A 21 -15.18 11.84 21.07
C LEU A 21 -14.51 12.70 19.99
N HIS A 22 -14.44 14.01 20.20
CA HIS A 22 -13.79 14.95 19.30
C HIS A 22 -12.30 14.61 19.14
N ASN A 23 -11.57 14.28 20.20
CA ASN A 23 -10.14 13.94 20.08
C ASN A 23 -9.89 12.64 19.30
N VAL A 24 -10.74 11.62 19.45
CA VAL A 24 -10.63 10.37 18.69
C VAL A 24 -10.98 10.59 17.23
N PHE A 25 -12.07 11.32 16.94
CA PHE A 25 -12.44 11.66 15.57
C PHE A 25 -11.48 12.65 14.91
N THR A 26 -10.90 13.57 15.66
CA THR A 26 -9.90 14.53 15.19
C THR A 26 -8.55 13.85 14.96
N PHE A 27 -8.18 12.82 15.73
CA PHE A 27 -7.03 11.96 15.44
C PHE A 27 -7.25 11.14 14.16
N ILE A 28 -8.44 10.56 13.98
CA ILE A 28 -8.84 9.83 12.75
C ILE A 28 -8.90 10.78 11.54
N ALA A 29 -9.43 12.00 11.72
CA ALA A 29 -9.58 13.00 10.67
C ALA A 29 -8.26 13.68 10.29
N ASN A 30 -7.33 13.85 11.24
CA ASN A 30 -6.02 14.45 11.00
C ASN A 30 -4.98 13.44 10.49
N SER A 31 -5.27 12.15 10.49
CA SER A 31 -4.35 11.10 10.01
C SER A 31 -5.07 9.89 9.40
N PRO A 32 -5.92 10.09 8.37
CA PRO A 32 -6.69 9.01 7.73
C PRO A 32 -5.82 7.94 7.04
N CYS A 33 -4.53 8.21 6.85
CA CYS A 33 -3.53 7.29 6.29
C CYS A 33 -2.78 6.46 7.35
N GLN A 34 -3.11 6.58 8.64
CA GLN A 34 -2.45 5.86 9.75
C GLN A 34 -3.30 4.72 10.35
N LEU A 35 -4.56 4.58 9.92
CA LEU A 35 -5.43 3.47 10.29
C LEU A 35 -5.81 2.73 9.01
N GLY A 36 -5.65 1.39 9.01
CA GLY A 36 -6.03 0.55 7.88
C GLY A 36 -7.49 0.80 7.47
N PRO A 37 -7.86 0.69 6.18
CA PRO A 37 -9.23 0.95 5.68
C PRO A 37 -10.31 0.17 6.45
N SER A 38 -9.96 -1.01 6.95
CA SER A 38 -10.72 -1.91 7.82
C SER A 38 -11.14 -1.25 9.14
N VAL A 39 -10.24 -0.54 9.83
CA VAL A 39 -10.51 0.12 11.11
C VAL A 39 -11.45 1.32 10.93
N CYS A 40 -11.22 2.15 9.90
CA CYS A 40 -12.08 3.30 9.61
C CYS A 40 -13.50 2.89 9.17
N TRP A 41 -13.64 1.78 8.44
CA TRP A 41 -14.95 1.25 8.00
C TRP A 41 -15.72 0.61 9.16
N ASN A 42 -15.06 -0.17 10.00
CA ASN A 42 -15.68 -0.85 11.14
C ASN A 42 -16.00 0.13 12.29
N LEU A 43 -15.13 1.10 12.59
CA LEU A 43 -15.36 2.08 13.67
C LEU A 43 -16.53 3.04 13.39
N ARG A 44 -16.93 3.23 12.12
CA ARG A 44 -18.02 4.12 11.74
C ARG A 44 -19.40 3.66 12.21
N HIS A 45 -19.60 2.35 12.35
CA HIS A 45 -20.87 1.76 12.78
C HIS A 45 -20.90 1.31 14.24
N LEU A 46 -19.75 1.30 14.94
CA LEU A 46 -19.57 0.53 16.18
C LEU A 46 -19.33 1.38 17.45
N SER A 47 -19.45 2.70 17.40
CA SER A 47 -18.92 3.58 18.46
C SER A 47 -19.58 3.48 19.85
N LYS A 48 -20.72 2.80 19.98
CA LYS A 48 -21.46 2.68 21.26
C LYS A 48 -21.54 1.27 21.83
N GLN A 49 -21.85 0.26 21.02
CA GLN A 49 -22.09 -1.12 21.51
C GLN A 49 -20.79 -1.88 21.86
N TRP A 50 -19.68 -1.54 21.18
CA TRP A 50 -18.38 -2.17 21.45
C TRP A 50 -17.66 -1.59 22.66
N ARG A 51 -18.06 -0.38 23.12
CA ARG A 51 -17.40 0.28 24.24
C ARG A 51 -17.61 -0.48 25.54
N ASP A 52 -18.85 -0.92 25.80
CA ASP A 52 -19.17 -1.68 27.01
C ASP A 52 -18.51 -3.07 26.99
N SER A 53 -18.43 -3.74 25.84
CA SER A 53 -17.73 -5.03 25.68
C SER A 53 -16.20 -4.91 25.85
N LEU A 54 -15.59 -3.85 25.30
CA LEU A 54 -14.15 -3.59 25.45
C LEU A 54 -13.77 -3.30 26.91
N ASP A 55 -14.66 -2.60 27.65
CA ASP A 55 -14.45 -2.26 29.07
C ASP A 55 -14.78 -3.42 30.02
N THR A 56 -15.81 -4.26 29.77
CA THR A 56 -16.08 -5.46 30.60
C THR A 56 -15.08 -6.59 30.35
N GLU A 57 -14.59 -6.77 29.12
CA GLU A 57 -13.67 -7.87 28.78
C GLU A 57 -12.17 -7.50 28.92
N ARG A 58 -11.85 -6.24 29.30
CA ARG A 58 -10.46 -5.72 29.36
C ARG A 58 -9.68 -5.98 28.07
N HIS A 59 -10.33 -5.87 26.92
CA HIS A 59 -9.64 -6.04 25.66
C HIS A 59 -8.84 -4.77 25.34
N ASP A 60 -7.51 -4.87 25.43
CA ASP A 60 -6.60 -3.77 25.13
C ASP A 60 -6.70 -3.42 23.63
N LEU A 61 -7.37 -2.30 23.34
CA LEU A 61 -7.53 -1.75 21.99
C LEU A 61 -6.19 -1.65 21.24
N TRP A 62 -5.09 -1.38 21.94
CA TRP A 62 -3.77 -1.32 21.33
C TRP A 62 -3.23 -2.71 21.01
N ALA A 63 -3.55 -3.72 21.82
CA ALA A 63 -3.24 -5.10 21.48
C ALA A 63 -4.04 -5.56 20.26
N LEU A 64 -5.32 -5.20 20.16
CA LEU A 64 -6.15 -5.47 18.98
C LEU A 64 -5.59 -4.74 17.74
N ALA A 65 -5.24 -3.46 17.86
CA ALA A 65 -4.63 -2.70 16.77
C ALA A 65 -3.25 -3.24 16.38
N THR A 66 -2.47 -3.74 17.33
CA THR A 66 -1.16 -4.38 17.05
C THR A 66 -1.36 -5.73 16.37
N CYS A 67 -2.36 -6.51 16.78
CA CYS A 67 -2.79 -7.71 16.06
C CYS A 67 -3.29 -7.35 14.66
N ASP A 68 -4.02 -6.26 14.48
CA ASP A 68 -4.53 -5.82 13.18
C ASP A 68 -3.40 -5.35 12.25
N LEU A 69 -2.40 -4.63 12.75
CA LEU A 69 -1.16 -4.35 12.00
C LEU A 69 -0.47 -5.63 11.53
N SER A 70 -0.58 -6.71 12.32
CA SER A 70 -0.09 -8.04 11.94
C SER A 70 -1.05 -8.85 11.06
N CYS A 71 -2.32 -8.43 10.93
CA CYS A 71 -3.34 -9.06 10.08
C CYS A 71 -3.42 -8.39 8.70
N ASP A 72 -3.23 -7.06 8.62
CA ASP A 72 -2.97 -6.32 7.37
C ASP A 72 -1.68 -6.86 6.71
N SER A 73 -0.77 -7.44 7.49
CA SER A 73 0.26 -8.33 7.00
C SER A 73 -0.24 -9.77 6.83
N TYR A 74 -1.09 -9.96 5.84
CA TYR A 74 -1.42 -11.23 5.20
C TYR A 74 -1.68 -12.44 6.09
N THR A 75 -2.95 -12.81 6.12
CA THR A 75 -3.31 -14.22 6.04
C THR A 75 -2.80 -14.78 4.72
N LEU A 76 -1.58 -15.33 4.73
CA LEU A 76 -1.20 -16.37 3.79
C LEU A 76 -2.34 -17.39 3.87
N GLN A 77 -3.24 -17.44 2.87
CA GLN A 77 -4.19 -18.55 2.78
C GLN A 77 -3.30 -19.78 2.84
N LYS A 78 -3.40 -20.56 3.92
CA LYS A 78 -2.75 -21.86 4.08
C LYS A 78 -3.32 -22.81 3.02
N ARG A 79 -3.01 -22.56 1.76
CA ARG A 79 -3.15 -23.49 0.66
C ARG A 79 -1.72 -23.92 0.36
N ASP A 80 -1.47 -25.21 0.58
CA ASP A 80 -0.31 -25.96 0.06
C ASP A 80 0.95 -26.10 0.94
N VAL A 81 0.78 -26.51 2.21
CA VAL A 81 1.82 -27.31 2.92
C VAL A 81 1.33 -28.75 3.18
N ALA A 82 0.28 -29.20 2.48
CA ALA A 82 -0.19 -30.58 2.57
C ALA A 82 0.58 -31.58 1.67
N ASN A 83 1.40 -31.10 0.71
CA ASN A 83 2.00 -31.97 -0.32
C ASN A 83 3.51 -32.24 -0.21
N THR A 84 4.12 -32.03 0.95
CA THR A 84 5.52 -32.43 1.21
C THR A 84 5.63 -33.29 2.47
N LYS A 85 4.84 -34.36 2.54
CA LYS A 85 5.11 -35.51 3.43
C LYS A 85 5.70 -36.67 2.64
N THR A 86 6.91 -36.52 2.14
CA THR A 86 7.77 -37.69 1.85
C THR A 86 9.23 -37.32 2.05
N ASN A 87 9.86 -38.09 2.93
CA ASN A 87 11.30 -38.23 3.14
C ASN A 87 12.09 -37.01 3.65
N LYS A 88 12.30 -37.00 4.97
CA LYS A 88 13.64 -36.84 5.54
C LYS A 88 13.72 -37.46 6.94
N LYS A 89 14.14 -38.73 6.98
CA LYS A 89 14.86 -39.32 8.12
C LYS A 89 16.22 -38.63 8.21
N SER A 90 16.46 -37.83 9.24
CA SER A 90 17.84 -37.50 9.64
C SER A 90 17.94 -37.02 11.10
N LYS A 91 18.43 -37.95 11.93
CA LYS A 91 19.44 -37.75 12.98
C LYS A 91 19.13 -36.74 14.10
N LYS A 92 18.45 -37.26 15.13
CA LYS A 92 18.55 -36.81 16.53
C LYS A 92 20.03 -36.78 16.95
N ARG A 93 20.59 -35.59 17.18
CA ARG A 93 21.80 -35.42 18.00
C ARG A 93 21.36 -34.92 19.37
N SER A 94 21.39 -35.81 20.34
CA SER A 94 21.32 -35.54 21.76
C SER A 94 22.54 -34.70 22.17
N ILE A 95 22.31 -33.47 22.62
CA ILE A 95 23.32 -32.71 23.36
C ILE A 95 23.18 -33.14 24.82
N ALA A 96 24.22 -33.81 25.29
CA ALA A 96 24.37 -34.25 26.65
C ALA A 96 24.50 -33.07 27.62
N SER A 97 23.86 -33.25 28.77
CA SER A 97 24.03 -32.49 30.00
C SER A 97 25.47 -32.49 30.49
N ALA A 98 25.99 -31.33 30.86
CA ALA A 98 27.11 -31.21 31.80
C ALA A 98 27.02 -29.86 32.53
N GLY A 99 27.13 -29.89 33.87
CA GLY A 99 27.39 -28.70 34.68
C GLY A 99 26.38 -28.42 35.79
N SER A 100 26.28 -29.34 36.76
CA SER A 100 25.79 -29.02 38.11
C SER A 100 26.75 -28.03 38.79
N PHE A 101 26.35 -26.77 38.91
CA PHE A 101 27.03 -25.80 39.76
C PHE A 101 26.19 -25.54 41.01
N SER A 102 26.62 -26.19 42.10
CA SER A 102 26.09 -26.00 43.45
C SER A 102 26.43 -24.58 43.93
N LYS A 103 25.42 -23.73 44.07
CA LYS A 103 25.56 -22.35 44.55
C LYS A 103 25.68 -22.34 46.08
N ARG A 104 26.82 -21.85 46.57
CA ARG A 104 27.06 -21.49 47.96
C ARG A 104 26.26 -20.22 48.28
N VAL A 105 25.25 -20.34 49.15
CA VAL A 105 24.48 -19.21 49.68
C VAL A 105 25.39 -18.41 50.60
N LYS A 106 25.76 -17.20 50.16
CA LYS A 106 26.42 -16.18 50.99
C LYS A 106 25.33 -15.20 51.43
N THR A 107 24.94 -15.31 52.69
CA THR A 107 24.17 -14.31 53.43
C THR A 107 25.10 -13.13 53.72
N GLY A 108 25.02 -12.10 52.88
CA GLY A 108 25.66 -10.81 53.11
C GLY A 108 24.57 -9.74 53.07
N ASP A 109 24.21 -9.27 54.25
CA ASP A 109 23.45 -8.03 54.45
C ASP A 109 24.25 -6.83 53.93
N ASP A 110 23.52 -5.79 53.56
CA ASP A 110 24.01 -4.46 53.19
C ASP A 110 24.85 -4.33 51.91
N THR A 111 24.14 -4.31 50.78
CA THR A 111 24.36 -3.22 49.82
C THR A 111 23.00 -2.74 49.33
N SER A 112 22.70 -1.45 49.53
CA SER A 112 21.59 -0.79 48.85
C SER A 112 21.87 -0.86 47.35
N THR A 113 21.41 -1.92 46.70
CA THR A 113 21.48 -2.05 45.24
C THR A 113 20.75 -0.84 44.69
N ARG A 114 21.54 0.10 44.15
CA ARG A 114 21.12 1.24 43.35
C ARG A 114 20.22 0.64 42.27
N ARG A 115 18.92 0.55 42.57
CA ARG A 115 17.90 0.00 41.69
C ARG A 115 18.01 0.92 40.51
N SER A 116 18.66 0.46 39.43
CA SER A 116 18.72 1.28 38.23
C SER A 116 17.27 1.66 37.97
N THR A 117 17.04 2.91 37.59
CA THR A 117 15.79 3.37 37.02
C THR A 117 15.58 2.55 35.75
N ARG A 118 15.23 1.27 35.99
CA ARG A 118 15.11 0.17 35.05
C ARG A 118 14.02 0.62 34.12
N LEU A 119 14.33 0.49 32.84
CA LEU A 119 13.44 0.66 31.71
C LEU A 119 12.01 0.33 32.16
N ARG A 120 11.16 1.36 32.25
CA ARG A 120 9.74 1.13 32.47
C ARG A 120 9.26 0.25 31.32
N ASP A 121 8.44 -0.75 31.63
CA ASP A 121 7.81 -1.55 30.59
C ASP A 121 7.05 -0.62 29.64
N SER A 122 7.20 -0.85 28.33
CA SER A 122 6.55 -0.01 27.33
C SER A 122 5.04 -0.10 27.50
N THR A 123 4.38 1.05 27.48
CA THR A 123 2.91 1.07 27.47
C THR A 123 2.41 0.39 26.18
N PRO A 124 1.19 -0.17 26.17
CA PRO A 124 0.62 -0.76 24.95
C PRO A 124 0.59 0.20 23.76
N LYS A 125 0.31 1.48 24.01
CA LYS A 125 0.36 2.56 23.02
C LYS A 125 1.77 2.74 22.44
N GLU A 126 2.80 2.81 23.28
CA GLU A 126 4.19 2.92 22.82
C GLU A 126 4.61 1.69 22.02
N SER A 127 4.16 0.51 22.45
CA SER A 127 4.40 -0.77 21.77
C SER A 127 3.76 -0.78 20.38
N TYR A 128 2.52 -0.30 20.25
CA TYR A 128 1.83 -0.13 18.98
C TYR A 128 2.55 0.88 18.08
N ILE A 129 2.88 2.08 18.60
CA ILE A 129 3.60 3.12 17.83
C ILE A 129 4.93 2.56 17.31
N HIS A 130 5.66 1.83 18.16
CA HIS A 130 6.91 1.19 17.77
C HIS A 130 6.69 0.12 16.68
N ALA A 131 5.69 -0.75 16.82
CA ALA A 131 5.36 -1.77 15.81
C ALA A 131 4.91 -1.16 14.48
N TYR A 132 4.11 -0.10 14.52
CA TYR A 132 3.68 0.67 13.35
C TYR A 132 4.87 1.30 12.63
N ASN A 133 5.73 2.02 13.36
CA ASN A 133 6.93 2.65 12.79
C ASN A 133 7.90 1.60 12.19
N LEU A 134 8.04 0.44 12.84
CA LEU A 134 8.83 -0.66 12.32
C LEU A 134 8.25 -1.20 10.99
N THR A 135 6.93 -1.35 10.92
CA THR A 135 6.22 -1.79 9.71
C THR A 135 6.38 -0.77 8.57
N LEU A 136 6.25 0.53 8.87
CA LEU A 136 6.50 1.59 7.90
C LEU A 136 7.95 1.58 7.40
N SER A 137 8.92 1.45 8.31
CA SER A 137 10.35 1.41 7.95
C SER A 137 10.70 0.20 7.07
N ARG A 138 10.12 -0.96 7.36
CA ARG A 138 10.23 -2.17 6.51
C ARG A 138 9.59 -1.96 5.15
N THR A 139 8.39 -1.38 5.11
CA THR A 139 7.67 -1.06 3.87
C THR A 139 8.45 -0.09 3.00
N GLU A 140 9.04 0.97 3.58
CA GLU A 140 9.90 1.93 2.87
C GLU A 140 11.15 1.24 2.31
N THR A 141 11.83 0.42 3.12
CA THR A 141 13.02 -0.32 2.68
C THR A 141 12.69 -1.29 1.53
N ALA A 142 11.58 -2.01 1.65
CA ALA A 142 11.10 -2.93 0.63
C ALA A 142 10.75 -2.21 -0.68
N ILE A 143 10.07 -1.06 -0.62
CA ILE A 143 9.75 -0.27 -1.82
C ILE A 143 11.01 0.33 -2.47
N MET A 144 11.99 0.78 -1.68
CA MET A 144 13.27 1.26 -2.24
C MET A 144 13.98 0.16 -3.03
N GLN A 145 14.11 -1.05 -2.47
CA GLN A 145 14.69 -2.19 -3.17
C GLN A 145 13.88 -2.61 -4.41
N LEU A 146 12.55 -2.55 -4.31
CA LEU A 146 11.67 -2.84 -5.45
C LEU A 146 11.89 -1.82 -6.58
N SER A 147 12.04 -0.54 -6.26
CA SER A 147 12.30 0.51 -7.26
C SER A 147 13.66 0.32 -7.95
N GLU A 148 14.68 -0.13 -7.21
CA GLU A 148 15.97 -0.54 -7.81
C GLU A 148 15.78 -1.66 -8.83
N TYR A 149 15.06 -2.73 -8.48
CA TYR A 149 14.75 -3.82 -9.42
C TYR A 149 13.89 -3.36 -10.60
N ALA A 150 12.96 -2.44 -10.36
CA ALA A 150 12.08 -1.90 -11.39
C ALA A 150 12.84 -1.03 -12.41
N HIS A 151 13.96 -0.41 -12.04
CA HIS A 151 14.69 0.49 -12.93
C HIS A 151 16.06 -0.05 -13.39
N SER A 152 16.54 -1.13 -12.80
CA SER A 152 17.83 -1.73 -13.16
C SER A 152 17.77 -2.49 -14.48
N LEU A 153 18.74 -2.20 -15.36
CA LEU A 153 18.97 -2.97 -16.59
C LEU A 153 19.69 -4.31 -16.29
N LYS A 154 20.61 -4.30 -15.32
CA LYS A 154 21.44 -5.46 -14.97
C LYS A 154 20.71 -6.44 -14.06
N ASP A 155 19.92 -5.91 -13.14
CA ASP A 155 19.30 -6.65 -12.06
C ASP A 155 17.78 -6.43 -12.05
N SER A 156 17.15 -6.72 -13.19
CA SER A 156 15.73 -6.44 -13.40
C SER A 156 14.81 -7.24 -12.46
N LEU A 157 13.60 -6.71 -12.29
CA LEU A 157 12.55 -7.33 -11.48
C LEU A 157 12.15 -8.70 -12.04
N THR A 158 12.18 -9.71 -11.17
CA THR A 158 11.63 -11.04 -11.46
C THR A 158 10.57 -11.40 -10.42
N PHE A 159 9.70 -12.35 -10.76
CA PHE A 159 8.68 -12.85 -9.84
C PHE A 159 9.28 -13.39 -8.53
N ALA A 160 10.38 -14.14 -8.62
CA ALA A 160 11.07 -14.69 -7.46
C ALA A 160 11.65 -13.59 -6.55
N LYS A 161 12.19 -12.52 -7.14
CA LYS A 161 12.70 -11.37 -6.36
C LYS A 161 11.59 -10.64 -5.63
N LEU A 162 10.47 -10.35 -6.28
CA LEU A 162 9.34 -9.70 -5.62
C LEU A 162 8.83 -10.56 -4.45
N ARG A 163 8.64 -11.86 -4.68
CA ARG A 163 8.20 -12.79 -3.63
C ARG A 163 9.18 -12.85 -2.47
N ASN A 164 10.48 -12.93 -2.75
CA ASN A 164 11.51 -12.94 -1.71
C ASN A 164 11.57 -11.61 -0.96
N LEU A 165 11.41 -10.48 -1.66
CA LEU A 165 11.42 -9.15 -1.06
C LEU A 165 10.25 -8.98 -0.07
N VAL A 166 9.03 -9.37 -0.45
CA VAL A 166 7.87 -9.33 0.45
C VAL A 166 8.04 -10.29 1.63
N LEU A 167 8.65 -11.47 1.41
CA LEU A 167 8.91 -12.44 2.46
C LEU A 167 9.97 -11.96 3.47
N VAL A 168 11.07 -11.36 3.00
CA VAL A 168 12.19 -10.92 3.84
C VAL A 168 11.83 -9.70 4.66
N HIS A 169 11.09 -8.75 4.09
CA HIS A 169 10.68 -7.52 4.78
C HIS A 169 9.32 -7.63 5.48
N GLY A 170 8.59 -8.73 5.29
CA GLY A 170 7.30 -8.96 5.91
C GLY A 170 7.37 -8.88 7.45
N PRO A 171 6.36 -8.31 8.13
CA PRO A 171 5.12 -7.69 7.63
C PRO A 171 5.35 -6.36 6.86
N VAL A 172 4.67 -6.20 5.71
CA VAL A 172 4.68 -4.97 4.90
C VAL A 172 3.26 -4.49 4.62
N ALA A 173 3.06 -3.18 4.64
CA ALA A 173 1.77 -2.56 4.32
C ALA A 173 1.70 -2.28 2.80
N ILE A 174 1.22 -3.24 2.01
CA ILE A 174 1.29 -3.18 0.52
C ILE A 174 0.53 -1.99 -0.09
N ASN A 175 -0.59 -1.60 0.53
CA ASN A 175 -1.40 -0.46 0.09
C ASN A 175 -0.93 0.88 0.68
N GLN A 176 0.06 0.87 1.58
CA GLN A 176 0.55 2.10 2.17
C GLN A 176 1.45 2.82 1.18
N ARG A 177 1.18 4.12 0.97
CA ARG A 177 2.11 5.00 0.27
C ARG A 177 3.29 5.30 1.19
N VAL A 178 4.50 5.03 0.71
CA VAL A 178 5.71 5.42 1.46
C VAL A 178 6.00 6.91 1.25
N ARG A 179 6.95 7.45 2.02
CA ARG A 179 7.33 8.87 1.96
C ARG A 179 7.85 9.31 0.58
N THR A 180 8.44 8.39 -0.20
CA THR A 180 8.82 8.64 -1.60
C THR A 180 7.62 8.70 -2.54
N GLY A 181 6.41 8.49 -2.03
CA GLY A 181 5.15 8.53 -2.77
C GLY A 181 4.75 7.20 -3.40
N GLY A 182 5.69 6.26 -3.55
CA GLY A 182 5.50 4.98 -4.21
C GLY A 182 4.54 4.03 -3.50
N THR A 183 3.91 3.15 -4.29
CA THR A 183 3.22 1.94 -3.82
C THR A 183 3.79 0.73 -4.55
N PHE A 184 3.70 -0.46 -3.95
CA PHE A 184 4.21 -1.69 -4.56
C PHE A 184 3.63 -1.93 -5.97
N LEU A 185 2.31 -1.77 -6.10
CA LEU A 185 1.62 -2.04 -7.35
C LEU A 185 2.02 -1.05 -8.45
N VAL A 186 2.18 0.23 -8.10
CA VAL A 186 2.67 1.25 -9.04
C VAL A 186 4.11 0.97 -9.47
N GLU A 187 5.01 0.65 -8.55
CA GLU A 187 6.43 0.39 -8.88
C GLU A 187 6.58 -0.85 -9.77
N VAL A 188 5.80 -1.91 -9.54
CA VAL A 188 5.77 -3.09 -10.44
C VAL A 188 5.30 -2.70 -11.85
N CYS A 189 4.25 -1.90 -11.99
CA CYS A 189 3.79 -1.40 -13.29
C CYS A 189 4.83 -0.49 -13.98
N ARG A 190 5.63 0.24 -13.20
CA ARG A 190 6.71 1.12 -13.71
C ARG A 190 7.96 0.36 -14.13
N ALA A 191 8.11 -0.92 -13.75
CA ALA A 191 9.29 -1.71 -14.04
C ALA A 191 9.69 -1.66 -15.52
N ARG A 192 10.88 -1.16 -15.81
CA ARG A 192 11.49 -1.03 -17.13
C ARG A 192 12.30 -2.28 -17.42
N HIS A 193 12.49 -2.60 -18.70
CA HIS A 193 13.30 -3.77 -19.11
C HIS A 193 12.77 -5.11 -18.59
N VAL A 194 11.47 -5.18 -18.26
CA VAL A 194 10.78 -6.39 -17.79
C VAL A 194 9.65 -6.71 -18.77
N HIS A 195 9.54 -7.99 -19.13
CA HIS A 195 8.46 -8.44 -20.00
C HIS A 195 7.10 -8.34 -19.31
N GLU A 196 6.07 -7.97 -20.09
CA GLU A 196 4.69 -7.83 -19.63
C GLU A 196 4.20 -9.05 -18.84
N GLY A 197 4.54 -10.27 -19.28
CA GLY A 197 4.15 -11.50 -18.58
C GLY A 197 4.73 -11.65 -17.17
N VAL A 198 5.92 -11.09 -16.90
CA VAL A 198 6.50 -11.07 -15.55
C VAL A 198 5.80 -10.02 -14.69
N ILE A 199 5.54 -8.83 -15.25
CA ILE A 199 4.77 -7.77 -14.60
C ILE A 199 3.39 -8.30 -14.18
N LEU A 200 2.68 -8.99 -15.08
CA LEU A 200 1.37 -9.59 -14.78
C LEU A 200 1.44 -10.60 -13.63
N LYS A 201 2.44 -11.48 -13.59
CA LYS A 201 2.61 -12.44 -12.49
C LYS A 201 2.86 -11.74 -11.15
N CYS A 202 3.67 -10.69 -11.15
CA CYS A 202 3.93 -9.87 -9.98
C CYS A 202 2.68 -9.14 -9.48
N ILE A 203 1.88 -8.59 -10.40
CA ILE A 203 0.61 -7.92 -10.08
C ILE A 203 -0.39 -8.91 -9.48
N LYS A 204 -0.53 -10.10 -10.08
CA LYS A 204 -1.37 -11.18 -9.52
C LYS A 204 -0.98 -11.57 -8.12
N LEU A 205 0.33 -11.76 -7.86
CA LEU A 205 0.84 -12.01 -6.52
C LEU A 205 0.41 -10.90 -5.55
N LEU A 206 0.60 -9.63 -5.95
CA LEU A 206 0.24 -8.51 -5.09
C LEU A 206 -1.26 -8.39 -4.83
N ILE A 207 -2.12 -8.62 -5.82
CA ILE A 207 -3.57 -8.46 -5.68
C ILE A 207 -4.21 -9.71 -5.05
N ASP A 208 -3.92 -10.90 -5.59
CA ASP A 208 -4.59 -12.15 -5.21
C ASP A 208 -4.08 -12.71 -3.88
N GLU A 209 -2.75 -12.74 -3.67
CA GLU A 209 -2.17 -13.27 -2.43
C GLU A 209 -1.99 -12.16 -1.38
N TYR A 210 -1.67 -10.95 -1.84
CA TYR A 210 -1.36 -9.82 -0.99
C TYR A 210 -2.42 -8.69 -0.99
N GLY A 211 -3.64 -8.90 -1.46
CA GLY A 211 -4.73 -7.91 -1.27
C GLY A 211 -4.43 -6.46 -1.68
N ALA A 212 -3.52 -6.25 -2.63
CA ALA A 212 -3.20 -4.92 -3.15
C ALA A 212 -4.43 -4.35 -3.86
N SER A 213 -4.75 -3.09 -3.58
CA SER A 213 -5.85 -2.39 -4.23
C SER A 213 -5.36 -1.69 -5.50
N PRO A 214 -6.00 -1.91 -6.66
CA PRO A 214 -5.59 -1.30 -7.92
C PRO A 214 -5.85 0.20 -7.99
N ASN A 215 -6.62 0.74 -7.04
CA ASN A 215 -7.05 2.13 -7.00
C ASN A 215 -6.22 2.99 -6.04
N VAL A 216 -5.13 2.44 -5.47
CA VAL A 216 -4.20 3.22 -4.65
C VAL A 216 -3.10 3.79 -5.56
N PRO A 217 -3.08 5.10 -5.83
CA PRO A 217 -2.04 5.68 -6.66
C PRO A 217 -0.76 5.91 -5.86
N SER A 218 0.31 6.16 -6.59
CA SER A 218 1.53 6.75 -6.07
C SER A 218 1.40 8.26 -6.08
N ALA A 219 1.99 8.95 -5.10
CA ALA A 219 2.26 10.37 -5.24
C ALA A 219 3.51 10.54 -6.11
N GLU A 220 3.41 11.19 -7.26
CA GLU A 220 4.61 11.64 -7.96
C GLU A 220 5.06 12.95 -7.32
N PHE A 221 6.33 13.02 -6.93
CA PHE A 221 6.96 14.29 -6.60
C PHE A 221 7.00 15.14 -7.86
N ALA A 222 5.95 15.93 -8.08
CA ALA A 222 6.08 17.10 -8.92
C ALA A 222 7.21 17.92 -8.29
N SER A 223 8.31 18.10 -9.01
CA SER A 223 9.37 19.02 -8.62
C SER A 223 8.69 20.35 -8.38
N ALA A 224 8.42 20.64 -7.11
CA ALA A 224 7.66 21.81 -6.72
C ALA A 224 8.55 22.97 -7.10
N LYS A 225 8.26 23.61 -8.24
CA LYS A 225 8.47 25.05 -8.31
C LYS A 225 7.61 25.56 -7.16
N ALA A 226 8.27 25.90 -6.05
CA ALA A 226 7.62 26.59 -4.95
C ALA A 226 6.96 27.82 -5.55
N VAL A 227 5.65 27.74 -5.79
CA VAL A 227 4.87 28.93 -6.08
C VAL A 227 4.82 29.63 -4.74
N VAL A 228 5.73 30.59 -4.56
CA VAL A 228 5.62 31.57 -3.48
C VAL A 228 4.33 32.32 -3.77
N ILE A 229 3.25 31.96 -3.09
CA ILE A 229 2.04 32.77 -3.05
C ILE A 229 2.41 34.01 -2.23
N GLN A 230 2.92 35.06 -2.88
CA GLN A 230 2.99 36.38 -2.27
C GLN A 230 1.57 36.93 -2.22
N GLY A 231 0.86 36.63 -1.12
CA GLY A 231 -0.33 37.38 -0.73
C GLY A 231 0.09 38.65 0.03
N PRO A 232 -0.48 39.83 -0.27
CA PRO A 232 -0.26 41.02 0.53
C PRO A 232 -1.18 40.99 1.76
N GLY A 233 -0.61 41.17 2.95
CA GLY A 233 -1.33 41.75 4.09
C GLY A 233 -1.91 40.79 5.16
N ASN A 234 -1.33 40.91 6.36
CA ASN A 234 -1.90 40.76 7.70
C ASN A 234 -2.47 39.41 8.19
N ALA A 235 -1.58 38.74 8.94
CA ALA A 235 -1.78 37.93 10.15
C ALA A 235 -3.20 37.76 10.73
N THR A 236 -3.66 36.51 10.78
CA THR A 236 -3.94 35.75 12.02
C THR A 236 -4.10 34.27 11.65
N SER A 237 -3.19 33.45 12.17
CA SER A 237 -2.97 32.07 11.75
C SER A 237 -4.08 31.12 12.22
N LYS A 238 -4.98 30.75 11.31
CA LYS A 238 -5.57 29.40 11.30
C LYS A 238 -4.76 28.56 10.33
N THR A 239 -3.85 27.74 10.86
CA THR A 239 -3.13 26.69 10.12
C THR A 239 -4.13 25.60 9.74
N ALA A 240 -4.96 25.88 8.74
CA ALA A 240 -5.63 24.85 7.98
C ALA A 240 -4.55 24.14 7.15
N CYS A 241 -4.22 22.90 7.52
CA CYS A 241 -3.34 22.04 6.75
C CYS A 241 -4.10 21.59 5.48
N SER A 242 -4.22 22.49 4.51
CA SER A 242 -4.55 22.10 3.15
C SER A 242 -3.35 21.34 2.61
N THR A 243 -3.37 20.00 2.72
CA THR A 243 -2.40 19.06 2.12
C THR A 243 -2.46 19.06 0.58
N SER A 244 -2.87 20.17 -0.03
CA SER A 244 -2.97 20.38 -1.47
C SER A 244 -1.65 20.90 -2.07
N THR A 245 -0.51 20.41 -1.59
CA THR A 245 0.61 20.18 -2.51
C THR A 245 0.22 18.93 -3.31
N ILE A 246 -0.70 19.10 -4.26
CA ILE A 246 -1.23 18.05 -5.15
C ILE A 246 -0.06 17.61 -6.04
N GLY A 247 0.79 16.74 -5.49
CA GLY A 247 1.63 15.87 -6.29
C GLY A 247 0.69 15.11 -7.22
N SER A 248 1.07 15.01 -8.48
CA SER A 248 0.25 14.30 -9.45
C SER A 248 0.09 12.85 -9.03
N GLU A 249 -1.14 12.41 -8.81
CA GLU A 249 -1.41 11.01 -8.50
C GLU A 249 -1.18 10.15 -9.73
N LEU A 250 -0.50 9.02 -9.53
CA LEU A 250 -0.18 8.09 -10.59
C LEU A 250 -0.75 6.71 -10.28
N TYR A 251 -1.73 6.29 -11.07
CA TYR A 251 -2.45 5.04 -10.88
C TYR A 251 -1.81 3.89 -11.67
N PRO A 252 -1.84 2.64 -11.14
CA PRO A 252 -1.35 1.45 -11.84
C PRO A 252 -1.95 1.29 -13.24
N LEU A 253 -3.26 1.53 -13.38
CA LEU A 253 -3.98 1.42 -14.65
C LEU A 253 -3.48 2.43 -15.69
N ILE A 254 -3.21 3.68 -15.29
CA ILE A 254 -2.67 4.72 -16.17
C ILE A 254 -1.29 4.32 -16.71
N ILE A 255 -0.42 3.79 -15.85
CA ILE A 255 0.92 3.34 -16.25
C ILE A 255 0.82 2.16 -17.23
N ALA A 256 -0.02 1.17 -16.93
CA ALA A 256 -0.22 0.02 -17.80
C ALA A 256 -0.77 0.42 -19.18
N ALA A 257 -1.69 1.37 -19.20
CA ALA A 257 -2.29 1.89 -20.41
C ALA A 257 -1.29 2.67 -21.27
N ALA A 258 -0.56 3.62 -20.67
CA ALA A 258 0.44 4.43 -21.38
C ALA A 258 1.60 3.60 -21.95
N ARG A 259 1.92 2.46 -21.33
CA ARG A 259 2.96 1.53 -21.79
C ARG A 259 2.46 0.52 -22.82
N GLY A 260 1.17 0.51 -23.15
CA GLY A 260 0.61 -0.44 -24.10
C GLY A 260 0.67 -1.90 -23.61
N MET A 261 0.37 -2.16 -22.33
CA MET A 261 0.38 -3.49 -21.71
C MET A 261 -1.06 -4.07 -21.61
N PRO A 262 -1.64 -4.63 -22.69
CA PRO A 262 -3.04 -5.01 -22.72
C PRO A 262 -3.43 -6.12 -21.74
N THR A 263 -2.54 -7.07 -21.44
CA THR A 263 -2.84 -8.16 -20.51
C THR A 263 -2.89 -7.66 -19.07
N VAL A 264 -2.03 -6.70 -18.72
CA VAL A 264 -2.04 -6.04 -17.42
C VAL A 264 -3.26 -5.14 -17.28
N VAL A 265 -3.58 -4.33 -18.30
CA VAL A 265 -4.78 -3.47 -18.29
C VAL A 265 -6.04 -4.31 -18.11
N LYS A 266 -6.18 -5.40 -18.87
CA LYS A 266 -7.31 -6.32 -18.74
C LYS A 266 -7.46 -6.85 -17.32
N TYR A 267 -6.38 -7.38 -16.74
CA TYR A 267 -6.43 -7.95 -15.39
C TYR A 267 -6.71 -6.90 -14.31
N LEU A 268 -6.16 -5.68 -14.41
CA LEU A 268 -6.45 -4.60 -13.48
C LEU A 268 -7.93 -4.21 -13.51
N LEU A 269 -8.54 -4.10 -14.70
CA LEU A 269 -9.97 -3.83 -14.85
C LEU A 269 -10.82 -4.97 -14.26
N GLU A 270 -10.47 -6.23 -14.52
CA GLU A 270 -11.12 -7.40 -13.91
C GLU A 270 -11.01 -7.40 -12.38
N SER A 271 -9.92 -6.84 -11.84
CA SER A 271 -9.65 -6.70 -10.40
C SER A 271 -10.29 -5.45 -9.78
N GLY A 272 -11.13 -4.71 -10.51
CA GLY A 272 -11.84 -3.53 -10.00
C GLY A 272 -11.09 -2.20 -10.09
N ALA A 273 -10.09 -2.09 -10.98
CA ALA A 273 -9.47 -0.80 -11.28
C ALA A 273 -10.47 0.17 -11.91
N ASP A 274 -10.58 1.37 -11.35
CA ASP A 274 -11.46 2.40 -11.88
C ASP A 274 -10.82 3.09 -13.11
N LYS A 275 -11.54 3.03 -14.24
CA LYS A 275 -11.13 3.65 -15.51
C LYS A 275 -11.29 5.17 -15.52
N SER A 276 -12.08 5.73 -14.60
CA SER A 276 -12.41 7.16 -14.52
C SER A 276 -11.35 7.98 -13.79
N VAL A 277 -10.44 7.31 -13.06
CA VAL A 277 -9.35 7.97 -12.34
C VAL A 277 -8.48 8.78 -13.29
N ARG A 278 -8.09 9.95 -12.83
CA ARG A 278 -7.22 10.87 -13.55
C ARG A 278 -5.90 11.00 -12.82
N GLY A 279 -4.83 11.05 -13.60
CA GLY A 279 -3.49 11.22 -13.07
C GLY A 279 -2.66 12.13 -13.95
N SER A 280 -1.48 12.51 -13.45
CA SER A 280 -0.49 13.19 -14.27
C SER A 280 0.84 12.47 -14.18
N CYS A 281 1.48 12.31 -15.32
CA CYS A 281 2.76 11.61 -15.41
C CYS A 281 3.47 11.93 -16.73
N LYS A 282 4.75 11.58 -16.75
CA LYS A 282 5.64 11.75 -17.89
C LYS A 282 6.14 10.39 -18.36
N PHE A 283 5.78 10.00 -19.58
CA PHE A 283 6.24 8.76 -20.20
C PHE A 283 7.21 9.03 -21.32
N LYS A 284 8.23 8.19 -21.45
CA LYS A 284 9.17 8.24 -22.57
C LYS A 284 8.56 7.49 -23.75
N LEU A 285 8.73 8.06 -24.95
CA LEU A 285 8.40 7.36 -26.18
C LEU A 285 9.36 6.17 -26.40
N PHE A 286 8.87 5.13 -27.05
CA PHE A 286 9.61 3.98 -27.53
C PHE A 286 10.50 4.36 -28.72
N SER A 287 9.96 5.12 -29.69
CA SER A 287 10.69 5.59 -30.87
C SER A 287 11.86 6.53 -30.54
N SER A 288 11.72 7.35 -29.50
CA SER A 288 12.57 8.53 -29.35
C SER A 288 13.00 8.79 -27.90
N LYS A 289 13.99 9.67 -27.73
CA LYS A 289 14.39 10.14 -26.39
C LYS A 289 13.38 11.13 -25.79
N LYS A 290 12.38 11.57 -26.55
CA LYS A 290 11.37 12.52 -26.09
C LYS A 290 10.46 11.87 -25.06
N SER A 291 9.87 12.70 -24.22
CA SER A 291 8.89 12.27 -23.24
C SER A 291 7.63 13.10 -23.37
N ILE A 292 6.49 12.45 -23.20
CA ILE A 292 5.18 13.06 -23.22
C ILE A 292 4.75 13.28 -21.80
N LYS A 293 4.37 14.51 -21.49
CA LYS A 293 3.67 14.86 -20.26
C LYS A 293 2.17 14.78 -20.52
N GLY A 294 1.45 14.11 -19.63
CA GLY A 294 -0.01 14.22 -19.55
C GLY A 294 -0.36 14.76 -18.17
N ASP A 295 -1.25 15.74 -18.14
CA ASP A 295 -1.73 16.36 -16.91
C ASP A 295 -3.23 16.10 -16.78
N ASN A 296 -3.64 15.51 -15.66
CA ASN A 296 -5.03 15.20 -15.33
C ASN A 296 -5.77 14.37 -16.42
N LEU A 297 -5.08 13.38 -16.98
CA LEU A 297 -5.62 12.50 -18.01
C LEU A 297 -6.05 11.15 -17.42
N THR A 298 -7.10 10.58 -17.98
CA THR A 298 -7.54 9.19 -17.76
C THR A 298 -6.60 8.19 -18.43
N ALA A 299 -6.73 6.91 -18.08
CA ALA A 299 -5.97 5.84 -18.72
C ALA A 299 -6.17 5.79 -20.25
N LEU A 300 -7.41 6.03 -20.72
CA LEU A 300 -7.76 6.04 -22.15
C LEU A 300 -7.08 7.20 -22.87
N GLU A 301 -7.19 8.41 -22.32
CA GLU A 301 -6.58 9.62 -22.88
C GLU A 301 -5.06 9.50 -22.96
N PHE A 302 -4.42 8.91 -21.94
CA PHE A 302 -2.98 8.62 -21.98
C PHE A 302 -2.60 7.63 -23.07
N ALA A 303 -3.32 6.50 -23.19
CA ALA A 303 -3.05 5.51 -24.22
C ALA A 303 -3.20 6.09 -25.63
N TRP A 304 -4.24 6.89 -25.87
CA TRP A 304 -4.46 7.61 -27.12
C TRP A 304 -3.35 8.62 -27.43
N LYS A 305 -2.95 9.41 -26.43
CA LYS A 305 -1.87 10.40 -26.58
C LYS A 305 -0.55 9.73 -26.94
N MET A 306 -0.19 8.65 -26.23
CA MET A 306 1.00 7.85 -26.53
C MET A 306 0.94 7.26 -27.95
N LEU A 307 -0.20 6.68 -28.34
CA LEU A 307 -0.39 6.10 -29.67
C LEU A 307 -0.17 7.12 -30.80
N ASN A 308 -0.79 8.29 -30.69
CA ASN A 308 -0.70 9.35 -31.70
C ASN A 308 0.73 9.89 -31.83
N GLU A 309 1.39 10.12 -30.69
CA GLU A 309 2.75 10.66 -30.69
C GLU A 309 3.77 9.65 -31.22
N GLU A 310 3.65 8.35 -30.91
CA GLU A 310 4.51 7.34 -31.54
C GLU A 310 4.30 7.27 -33.06
N LYS A 311 3.04 7.35 -33.51
CA LYS A 311 2.72 7.38 -34.94
C LYS A 311 3.35 8.61 -35.62
N SER A 312 3.27 9.78 -35.00
CA SER A 312 3.90 11.01 -35.49
C SER A 312 5.43 10.95 -35.51
N ASN A 313 6.05 10.13 -34.66
CA ASN A 313 7.50 9.86 -34.69
C ASN A 313 7.88 8.72 -35.65
N GLY A 314 6.95 8.27 -36.50
CA GLY A 314 7.22 7.31 -37.58
C GLY A 314 7.27 5.85 -37.13
N LEU A 315 6.76 5.51 -35.93
CA LEU A 315 6.67 4.11 -35.52
C LEU A 315 5.65 3.36 -36.40
N ARG A 316 5.99 2.14 -36.81
CA ARG A 316 5.09 1.31 -37.63
C ARG A 316 3.89 0.87 -36.80
N THR A 317 2.73 0.74 -37.45
CA THR A 317 1.50 0.25 -36.83
C THR A 317 1.65 -1.16 -36.23
N SER A 318 2.55 -1.98 -36.77
CA SER A 318 2.89 -3.31 -36.24
C SER A 318 3.44 -3.28 -34.82
N ASP A 319 4.17 -2.21 -34.50
CA ASP A 319 4.88 -2.06 -33.23
C ASP A 319 3.97 -1.41 -32.17
N LEU A 320 2.89 -0.76 -32.63
CA LEU A 320 1.86 -0.12 -31.80
C LEU A 320 0.70 -1.04 -31.41
N LYS A 321 0.76 -2.34 -31.75
CA LYS A 321 -0.30 -3.32 -31.45
C LYS A 321 -0.72 -3.34 -29.97
N GLY A 322 0.23 -3.16 -29.05
CA GLY A 322 -0.05 -3.11 -27.61
C GLY A 322 -0.94 -1.93 -27.24
N LEU A 323 -0.58 -0.72 -27.67
CA LEU A 323 -1.36 0.51 -27.44
C LEU A 323 -2.74 0.45 -28.09
N VAL A 324 -2.85 -0.06 -29.33
CA VAL A 324 -4.14 -0.25 -30.01
C VAL A 324 -5.06 -1.17 -29.21
N LYS A 325 -4.54 -2.32 -28.74
CA LYS A 325 -5.32 -3.25 -27.91
C LYS A 325 -5.75 -2.63 -26.59
N VAL A 326 -4.87 -1.85 -25.94
CA VAL A 326 -5.21 -1.11 -24.71
C VAL A 326 -6.37 -0.14 -24.95
N VAL A 327 -6.33 0.64 -26.04
CA VAL A 327 -7.41 1.57 -26.37
C VAL A 327 -8.72 0.83 -26.60
N GLN A 328 -8.69 -0.31 -27.30
CA GLN A 328 -9.88 -1.16 -27.50
C GLN A 328 -10.45 -1.73 -26.18
N LEU A 329 -9.59 -2.07 -25.22
CA LEU A 329 -10.01 -2.56 -23.90
C LEU A 329 -10.65 -1.46 -23.06
N LEU A 330 -10.12 -0.25 -23.12
CA LEU A 330 -10.60 0.90 -22.34
C LEU A 330 -11.84 1.55 -22.96
N ASP A 331 -11.95 1.52 -24.29
CA ASP A 331 -13.10 1.99 -25.04
C ASP A 331 -13.41 1.05 -26.23
N PRO A 332 -14.28 0.05 -26.04
CA PRO A 332 -14.68 -0.87 -27.10
C PRO A 332 -15.31 -0.18 -28.31
N THR A 333 -15.93 0.99 -28.13
CA THR A 333 -16.60 1.73 -29.22
C THR A 333 -15.60 2.29 -30.23
N MET A 334 -14.38 2.58 -29.77
CA MET A 334 -13.28 3.07 -30.62
C MET A 334 -12.66 1.96 -31.48
N GLY A 335 -12.87 0.69 -31.15
CA GLY A 335 -12.27 -0.43 -31.88
C GLY A 335 -12.64 -0.45 -33.37
N SER A 336 -13.90 -0.20 -33.69
CA SER A 336 -14.39 -0.14 -35.07
C SER A 336 -13.76 1.01 -35.87
N ARG A 337 -13.51 2.14 -35.21
CA ARG A 337 -12.88 3.33 -35.82
C ARG A 337 -11.37 3.14 -36.01
N LEU A 338 -10.70 2.53 -35.05
CA LEU A 338 -9.27 2.26 -35.12
C LEU A 338 -8.91 1.27 -36.22
N CYS A 339 -9.74 0.24 -36.46
CA CYS A 339 -9.53 -0.68 -37.57
C CYS A 339 -9.55 0.06 -38.93
N GLN A 340 -10.45 1.02 -39.12
CA GLN A 340 -10.48 1.86 -40.33
C GLN A 340 -9.28 2.81 -40.42
N PHE A 341 -8.79 3.29 -39.26
CA PHE A 341 -7.64 4.20 -39.21
C PHE A 341 -6.32 3.49 -39.51
N LEU A 342 -6.20 2.20 -39.15
CA LEU A 342 -4.99 1.40 -39.35
C LEU A 342 -4.87 0.83 -40.78
N THR A 343 -5.96 0.71 -41.54
CA THR A 343 -5.92 0.17 -42.92
C THR A 343 -5.64 1.22 -43.99
N ARG A 344 -5.67 2.52 -43.65
CA ARG A 344 -5.47 3.64 -44.59
C ARG A 344 -4.06 4.25 -44.58
N SER A 345 -3.15 3.74 -43.75
CA SER A 345 -1.74 4.16 -43.64
C SER A 345 -0.85 3.00 -44.05
#